data_AF-A0A6B3I6W2-F1
#
_entry.id   AF-A0A6B3I6W2-F1
#
_cell.length_a   1.000
_cell.length_b   1.000
_cell.length_c   1.000
_cell.angle_alpha   90.00
_cell.angle_beta   90.00
_cell.angle_gamma   90.00
#
_symmetry.space_group_name_H-M   'P 1'
#
loop_
_entity.id
_entity.type
_entity.pdbx_description
1 polymer ?
#
loop_
_entity_poly.entity_id
_entity_poly.type
_entity_poly.pdbx_seq_one_letter_code
_entity_poly.pdbx_strand_id
1 'polypeptide(L)'
;FHTAEDGGPEGEAGRPDPHFWTDPDRMHEVTGLIADQVIEHVTGVDPGAIRANADRYAKQLNDLSSWMEKSFGRVPADQRALVTNHHVFGYLADRFGFEVIGAVIPSGTTLASPSSSDLRSLTQAMEKAGVR
;
A
#
# COMPACT_ATOMS: atom_id res chain seq x y z
N PHE A 1 0.88 -1.08 -9.91
CA PHE A 1 0.52 -2.37 -9.31
C PHE A 1 -0.92 -2.68 -9.72
N HIS A 2 -1.16 -3.83 -10.36
CA HIS A 2 -2.50 -4.30 -10.68
C HIS A 2 -2.90 -5.33 -9.63
N THR A 3 -4.20 -5.41 -9.32
CA THR A 3 -4.72 -6.50 -8.48
C THR A 3 -4.31 -7.84 -9.08
N ALA A 4 -3.82 -8.76 -8.24
CA ALA A 4 -3.47 -10.11 -8.69
C ALA A 4 -4.71 -10.78 -9.30
N GLU A 5 -4.52 -11.54 -10.39
CA GLU A 5 -5.60 -12.32 -11.03
C GLU A 5 -6.22 -13.34 -10.06
N ASP A 6 -5.45 -13.78 -9.08
CA ASP A 6 -5.87 -14.80 -8.11
C ASP A 6 -6.31 -14.16 -6.79
N GLY A 7 -7.62 -14.02 -6.62
CA GLY A 7 -8.27 -13.79 -5.32
C GLY A 7 -9.31 -12.65 -5.28
N GLY A 8 -9.28 -11.72 -6.22
CA GLY A 8 -10.31 -10.68 -6.31
C GLY A 8 -11.68 -11.26 -6.70
N PRO A 9 -12.81 -10.67 -6.26
CA PRO A 9 -14.11 -11.02 -6.81
C PRO A 9 -14.07 -10.84 -8.34
N GLU A 10 -14.66 -11.78 -9.08
CA GLU A 10 -14.79 -11.74 -10.53
C GLU A 10 -15.37 -10.38 -10.95
N GLY A 11 -14.51 -9.46 -11.39
CA GLY A 11 -14.88 -8.06 -11.67
C GLY A 11 -13.78 -7.02 -11.40
N GLU A 12 -12.73 -7.36 -10.64
CA GLU A 12 -11.62 -6.43 -10.36
C GLU A 12 -10.32 -6.72 -11.13
N ALA A 13 -10.26 -7.81 -11.90
CA ALA A 13 -9.11 -8.15 -12.73
C ALA A 13 -8.83 -7.01 -13.75
N GLY A 14 -7.60 -6.50 -13.74
CA GLY A 14 -7.14 -5.42 -14.64
C GLY A 14 -7.40 -3.99 -14.15
N ARG A 15 -8.07 -3.78 -13.01
CA ARG A 15 -8.21 -2.43 -12.43
C ARG A 15 -6.96 -2.04 -11.63
N PRO A 16 -6.60 -0.74 -11.56
CA PRO A 16 -5.51 -0.29 -10.69
C PRO A 16 -5.85 -0.59 -9.23
N ASP A 17 -4.89 -1.16 -8.50
CA ASP A 17 -5.01 -1.35 -7.05
C ASP A 17 -5.18 0.04 -6.38
N PRO A 18 -6.24 0.26 -5.57
CA PRO A 18 -6.49 1.55 -4.93
C PRO A 18 -5.50 1.85 -3.78
N HIS A 19 -4.76 0.88 -3.25
CA HIS A 19 -3.94 1.01 -2.04
C HIS A 19 -2.59 1.72 -2.24
N PHE A 20 -2.53 2.64 -3.19
CA PHE A 20 -1.30 3.40 -3.54
C PHE A 20 -0.78 4.25 -2.38
N TRP A 21 -1.62 4.58 -1.40
CA TRP A 21 -1.25 5.37 -0.23
C TRP A 21 -0.27 4.65 0.72
N THR A 22 -0.06 3.35 0.53
CA THR A 22 0.91 2.57 1.31
C THR A 22 2.37 2.83 0.90
N ASP A 23 2.57 3.55 -0.21
CA ASP A 23 3.87 4.07 -0.64
C ASP A 23 3.97 5.58 -0.30
N PRO A 24 4.85 5.98 0.65
CA PRO A 24 4.99 7.37 1.04
C PRO A 24 5.49 8.28 -0.11
N ASP A 25 6.23 7.74 -1.09
CA ASP A 25 6.73 8.53 -2.21
C ASP A 25 5.58 8.89 -3.17
N ARG A 26 4.59 8.00 -3.33
CA ARG A 26 3.35 8.32 -4.05
C ARG A 26 2.50 9.35 -3.32
N MET A 27 2.43 9.26 -1.99
CA MET A 27 1.69 10.26 -1.20
C MET A 27 2.33 11.64 -1.26
N HIS A 28 3.65 11.72 -1.49
CA HIS A 28 4.33 12.99 -1.71
C HIS A 28 3.83 13.65 -3.02
N GLU A 29 3.72 12.89 -4.11
CA GLU A 29 3.14 13.37 -5.37
C GLU A 29 1.67 13.80 -5.19
N VAL A 30 0.86 12.96 -4.53
CA VAL A 30 -0.56 13.22 -4.25
C VAL A 30 -0.75 14.52 -3.47
N THR A 31 0.15 14.80 -2.51
CA THR A 31 0.09 16.04 -1.71
C THR A 31 0.21 17.28 -2.60
N GLY A 32 1.13 17.28 -3.57
CA GLY A 32 1.28 18.37 -4.54
C GLY A 32 0.03 18.51 -5.42
N LEU A 33 -0.46 17.40 -5.97
CA LEU A 33 -1.65 17.39 -6.82
C LEU A 33 -2.90 17.92 -6.10
N ILE A 34 -3.11 17.52 -4.84
CA ILE A 34 -4.23 18.03 -4.03
C ILE A 34 -4.06 19.53 -3.77
N ALA A 35 -2.85 19.99 -3.45
CA ALA A 35 -2.59 21.40 -3.22
C ALA A 35 -2.93 22.25 -4.46
N ASP A 36 -2.52 21.79 -5.65
CA ASP A 36 -2.82 22.47 -6.91
C ASP A 36 -4.32 22.53 -7.19
N GLN A 37 -5.03 21.40 -7.02
CA GLN A 37 -6.49 21.35 -7.21
C GLN A 37 -7.25 22.23 -6.21
N VAL A 38 -6.81 22.30 -4.95
CA VAL A 38 -7.42 23.18 -3.95
C VAL A 38 -7.22 24.65 -4.32
N ILE A 39 -6.01 25.03 -4.75
CA ILE A 39 -5.69 26.40 -5.17
C ILE A 39 -6.51 26.80 -6.40
N GLU A 40 -6.71 25.88 -7.33
CA GLU A 40 -7.44 26.14 -8.58
C GLU A 40 -8.95 26.27 -8.37
N HIS A 41 -9.54 25.39 -7.54
CA HIS A 41 -10.99 25.20 -7.53
C HIS A 41 -11.69 25.70 -6.25
N VAL A 42 -10.97 25.94 -5.15
CA VAL A 42 -11.59 26.34 -3.88
C VAL A 42 -11.47 27.84 -3.68
N THR A 43 -12.59 28.55 -3.76
CA THR A 43 -12.64 29.99 -3.58
C THR A 43 -12.40 30.40 -2.13
N GLY A 44 -11.61 31.45 -1.90
CA GLY A 44 -11.37 32.03 -0.57
C GLY A 44 -10.23 31.39 0.23
N VAL A 45 -9.50 30.44 -0.37
CA VAL A 45 -8.26 29.90 0.23
C VAL A 45 -7.08 30.85 0.00
N ASP A 46 -6.07 30.77 0.86
CA ASP A 46 -4.77 31.42 0.66
C ASP A 46 -3.80 30.44 -0.04
N PRO A 47 -3.46 30.66 -1.32
CA PRO A 47 -2.56 29.76 -2.05
C PRO A 47 -1.17 29.65 -1.43
N GLY A 48 -0.67 30.70 -0.79
CA GLY A 48 0.63 30.70 -0.11
C GLY A 48 0.60 29.77 1.11
N ALA A 49 -0.46 29.85 1.91
CA ALA A 49 -0.65 28.95 3.05
C ALA A 49 -0.81 27.48 2.63
N ILE A 50 -1.57 27.21 1.55
CA ILE A 50 -1.75 25.85 1.02
C ILE A 50 -0.41 25.27 0.56
N ARG A 51 0.39 26.00 -0.24
CA ARG A 51 1.71 25.54 -0.68
C ARG A 51 2.65 25.30 0.50
N ALA A 52 2.72 26.24 1.45
CA ALA A 52 3.57 26.08 2.63
C ALA A 52 3.20 24.86 3.48
N ASN A 53 1.91 24.51 3.56
CA ASN A 53 1.45 23.31 4.26
C ASN A 53 1.75 22.03 3.47
N ALA A 54 1.56 22.04 2.15
CA ALA A 54 1.90 20.94 1.26
C ALA A 54 3.40 20.62 1.33
N ASP A 55 4.27 21.64 1.24
CA ASP A 55 5.74 21.48 1.34
C ASP A 55 6.17 20.91 2.69
N ARG A 56 5.54 21.37 3.78
CA ARG A 56 5.80 20.86 5.12
C ARG A 56 5.44 19.38 5.23
N TYR A 57 4.29 18.99 4.69
CA TYR A 57 3.82 17.61 4.73
C TYR A 57 4.64 16.70 3.79
N ALA A 58 4.99 17.18 2.60
CA ALA A 58 5.91 16.53 1.68
C ALA A 58 7.26 16.19 2.36
N LYS A 59 7.80 17.12 3.16
CA LYS A 59 8.99 16.84 3.96
C LYS A 59 8.79 15.70 4.95
N GLN A 60 7.64 15.66 5.65
CA GLN A 60 7.32 14.57 6.58
C GLN A 60 7.23 13.22 5.87
N LEU A 61 6.69 13.18 4.65
CA LEU A 61 6.60 11.95 3.84
C LEU A 61 8.00 11.47 3.38
N ASN A 62 8.88 12.39 2.99
CA ASN A 62 10.27 12.04 2.67
C ASN A 62 11.04 11.50 3.90
N ASP A 63 10.83 12.13 5.07
CA ASP A 63 11.40 11.67 6.34
C ASP A 63 10.87 10.27 6.70
N LEU A 64 9.57 10.01 6.48
CA LEU A 64 8.92 8.71 6.67
C LEU A 64 9.48 7.65 5.71
N SER A 65 9.60 7.96 4.42
CA SER A 65 10.16 7.06 3.40
C SER A 65 11.59 6.63 3.78
N SER A 66 12.43 7.60 4.18
CA SER A 66 13.79 7.34 4.66
C SER A 66 13.82 6.48 5.93
N TRP A 67 12.88 6.69 6.85
CA TRP A 67 12.77 5.89 8.07
C TRP A 67 12.32 4.46 7.77
N MET A 68 11.34 4.27 6.87
CA MET A 68 10.85 2.97 6.44
C MET A 68 11.96 2.17 5.75
N GLU A 69 12.70 2.79 4.84
CA GLU A 69 13.83 2.16 4.15
C GLU A 69 14.90 1.66 5.15
N LYS A 70 15.29 2.50 6.11
CA LYS A 70 16.26 2.12 7.16
C LYS A 70 15.73 1.01 8.06
N SER A 71 14.43 1.01 8.35
CA SER A 71 13.82 0.04 9.25
C SER A 71 13.68 -1.31 8.57
N PHE A 72 13.16 -1.34 7.34
CA PHE A 72 13.01 -2.56 6.54
C PHE A 72 14.36 -3.10 6.03
N GLY A 73 15.36 -2.23 5.85
CA GLY A 73 16.73 -2.64 5.56
C GLY A 73 17.36 -3.55 6.63
N ARG A 74 16.82 -3.56 7.85
CA ARG A 74 17.24 -4.47 8.94
C ARG A 74 16.67 -5.88 8.81
N VAL A 75 15.64 -6.06 7.99
CA VAL A 75 15.05 -7.37 7.69
C VAL A 75 15.84 -8.00 6.54
N PRO A 76 16.43 -9.19 6.72
CA PRO A 76 17.06 -9.94 5.65
C PRO A 76 16.12 -10.10 4.45
N ALA A 77 16.63 -9.97 3.23
CA ALA A 77 15.79 -9.96 2.02
C ALA A 77 14.96 -11.24 1.87
N ASP A 78 15.52 -12.39 2.26
CA ASP A 78 14.87 -13.70 2.28
C ASP A 78 13.78 -13.85 3.35
N GLN A 79 13.61 -12.86 4.24
CA GLN A 79 12.60 -12.82 5.29
C GLN A 79 11.57 -11.71 5.09
N ARG A 80 11.62 -11.00 3.96
CA ARG A 80 10.68 -9.91 3.66
C ARG A 80 9.37 -10.44 3.07
N ALA A 81 8.70 -11.28 3.85
CA ALA A 81 7.41 -11.87 3.51
C ALA A 81 6.30 -11.23 4.36
N LEU A 82 5.21 -10.83 3.71
CA LEU A 82 4.03 -10.25 4.35
C LEU A 82 2.84 -11.20 4.24
N VAL A 83 2.21 -11.47 5.38
CA VAL A 83 0.91 -12.14 5.49
C VAL A 83 -0.06 -11.14 6.07
N THR A 84 -1.17 -10.91 5.38
CA THR A 84 -2.09 -9.81 5.71
C THR A 84 -3.53 -10.31 5.74
N ASN A 85 -4.48 -9.49 6.19
CA ASN A 85 -5.89 -9.89 6.14
C ASN A 85 -6.52 -9.70 4.74
N HIS A 86 -6.08 -8.68 3.98
CA HIS A 86 -6.46 -8.41 2.58
C HIS A 86 -5.26 -7.77 1.86
N HIS A 87 -5.21 -7.81 0.53
CA HIS A 87 -4.09 -7.33 -0.30
C HIS A 87 -3.94 -5.79 -0.29
N VAL A 88 -3.53 -5.21 0.84
CA VAL A 88 -3.35 -3.75 1.02
C VAL A 88 -1.95 -3.28 0.67
N PHE A 89 -0.96 -4.09 0.99
CA PHE A 89 0.44 -3.63 1.01
C PHE A 89 1.16 -3.88 -0.31
N GLY A 90 0.44 -3.98 -1.43
CA GLY A 90 1.04 -4.22 -2.76
C GLY A 90 2.07 -3.14 -3.13
N TYR A 91 1.72 -1.86 -2.99
CA TYR A 91 2.63 -0.76 -3.28
C TYR A 91 3.78 -0.63 -2.27
N LEU A 92 3.53 -0.88 -0.97
CA LEU A 92 4.60 -0.96 0.02
C LEU A 92 5.58 -2.09 -0.32
N ALA A 93 5.06 -3.26 -0.69
CA ALA A 93 5.84 -4.43 -1.02
C ALA A 93 6.72 -4.18 -2.26
N ASP A 94 6.14 -3.61 -3.32
CA ASP A 94 6.85 -3.16 -4.52
C ASP A 94 7.96 -2.14 -4.18
N ARG A 95 7.63 -1.12 -3.36
CA ARG A 95 8.55 -0.04 -3.02
C ARG A 95 9.72 -0.46 -2.13
N PHE A 96 9.50 -1.38 -1.18
CA PHE A 96 10.48 -1.75 -0.15
C PHE A 96 11.01 -3.18 -0.28
N GLY A 97 10.64 -3.89 -1.34
CA GLY A 97 11.14 -5.23 -1.64
C GLY A 97 10.61 -6.29 -0.67
N PHE A 98 9.31 -6.24 -0.37
CA PHE A 98 8.62 -7.35 0.29
C PHE A 98 7.85 -8.18 -0.74
N GLU A 99 7.60 -9.42 -0.38
CA GLU A 99 6.69 -10.32 -1.07
C GLU A 99 5.40 -10.44 -0.25
N VAL A 100 4.24 -10.21 -0.88
CA VAL A 100 2.96 -10.50 -0.25
C VAL A 100 2.65 -11.97 -0.51
N ILE A 101 2.84 -12.81 0.51
CA ILE A 101 2.68 -14.28 0.42
C ILE A 101 1.20 -14.67 0.36
N GLY A 102 0.32 -13.83 0.90
CA GLY A 102 -1.11 -13.99 0.78
C GLY A 102 -1.89 -13.11 1.74
N ALA A 103 -3.19 -13.03 1.50
CA ALA A 103 -4.15 -12.49 2.44
C ALA A 103 -5.13 -13.57 2.93
N VAL A 104 -5.52 -13.48 4.20
CA VAL A 104 -6.59 -14.29 4.80
C VAL A 104 -7.88 -14.20 3.98
N ILE A 105 -8.19 -13.01 3.46
CA ILE A 105 -9.29 -12.76 2.53
C ILE A 105 -8.67 -12.55 1.14
N PRO A 106 -8.95 -13.42 0.15
CA PRO A 106 -8.33 -13.30 -1.18
C PRO A 106 -8.66 -11.99 -1.94
N SER A 107 -9.60 -11.19 -1.43
CA SER A 107 -10.17 -10.02 -2.11
C SER A 107 -9.44 -8.70 -1.78
N GLY A 108 -9.46 -7.74 -2.72
CA GLY A 108 -9.08 -6.33 -2.49
C GLY A 108 -10.08 -5.56 -1.62
N THR A 109 -11.16 -6.21 -1.17
CA THR A 109 -12.19 -5.67 -0.27
C THR A 109 -12.44 -6.60 0.92
N THR A 110 -12.85 -6.04 2.06
CA THR A 110 -13.17 -6.78 3.30
C THR A 110 -14.58 -7.38 3.32
N LEU A 111 -15.29 -7.41 2.19
CA LEU A 111 -16.70 -7.80 2.11
C LEU A 111 -16.95 -9.31 2.15
N ALA A 112 -15.91 -10.13 1.98
CA ALA A 112 -16.01 -11.59 2.05
C ALA A 112 -15.29 -12.13 3.30
N SER A 113 -15.95 -13.02 4.05
CA SER A 113 -15.31 -13.83 5.07
C SER A 113 -14.61 -15.03 4.43
N PRO A 114 -13.42 -15.44 4.90
CA PRO A 114 -12.68 -16.54 4.29
C PRO A 114 -13.36 -17.89 4.53
N SER A 115 -13.28 -18.78 3.55
CA SER A 115 -13.69 -20.17 3.71
C SER A 115 -12.63 -20.97 4.47
N SER A 116 -13.00 -22.16 4.97
CA SER A 116 -12.02 -23.07 5.59
C SER A 116 -10.93 -23.55 4.62
N SER A 117 -11.19 -23.51 3.31
CA SER A 117 -10.20 -23.86 2.28
C SER A 117 -9.20 -22.74 2.07
N ASP A 118 -9.65 -21.48 2.14
CA ASP A 118 -8.78 -20.30 2.02
C ASP A 118 -7.82 -20.24 3.20
N LEU A 119 -8.31 -20.48 4.42
CA LEU A 119 -7.47 -20.56 5.62
C LEU A 119 -6.41 -21.68 5.51
N ARG A 120 -6.78 -22.87 5.01
CA ARG A 120 -5.81 -23.95 4.78
C ARG A 120 -4.76 -23.59 3.74
N SER A 121 -5.18 -22.96 2.65
CA SER A 121 -4.27 -22.53 1.57
C SER A 121 -3.29 -21.47 2.08
N LEU A 122 -3.76 -20.54 2.90
CA LEU A 122 -2.90 -19.56 3.56
C LEU A 122 -1.89 -20.23 4.50
N THR A 123 -2.33 -21.15 5.36
CA THR A 123 -1.42 -21.88 6.27
C THR A 123 -0.31 -22.60 5.50
N GLN A 124 -0.65 -23.27 4.39
CA GLN A 124 0.35 -23.94 3.54
C GLN A 124 1.31 -22.95 2.88
N ALA A 125 0.82 -21.80 2.43
CA ALA A 125 1.67 -20.74 1.86
C ALA A 125 2.65 -20.17 2.90
N MET A 126 2.17 -19.94 4.13
CA MET A 126 3.00 -19.49 5.26
C MET A 126 4.11 -20.51 5.60
N GLU A 127 3.77 -21.80 5.68
CA GLU A 127 4.74 -22.87 5.95
C GLU A 127 5.80 -22.97 4.85
N LYS A 128 5.39 -22.93 3.58
CA LYS A 128 6.30 -23.01 2.42
C LYS A 128 7.25 -21.80 2.35
N ALA A 129 6.75 -20.61 2.69
CA ALA A 129 7.53 -19.38 2.71
C ALA A 129 8.40 -19.23 3.97
N GLY A 130 8.30 -20.15 4.95
CA GLY A 130 9.08 -20.09 6.18
C GLY A 130 8.70 -18.91 7.10
N VAL A 131 7.51 -18.34 6.90
CA VAL A 131 7.00 -17.23 7.70
C VAL A 131 6.60 -17.76 9.08
N ARG A 132 7.07 -17.11 10.14
CA ARG A 132 6.76 -17.45 11.54
C ARG A 132 5.87 -16.42 12.20
#